data_AF-A0A7S0U965-F1
#
_entry.id   AF-A0A7S0U965-F1
#
_cell.length_a   1.000
_cell.length_b   1.000
_cell.length_c   1.000
_cell.angle_alpha   90.00
_cell.angle_beta   90.00
_cell.angle_gamma   90.00
#
_symmetry.space_group_name_H-M   'P 1'
#
loop_
_entity.id
_entity.type
_entity.pdbx_description
1 polymer ?
#
loop_
_entity_poly.entity_id
_entity_poly.type
_entity_poly.pdbx_seq_one_letter_code
_entity_poly.pdbx_strand_id
1 'polypeptide(L)'
;HWREGNRGACPDATDLIFQALLLASLHAHFHPQAPQGCSWCTVARCGSVCSSRASTPCARRDQGGLGVGMDDADEREQELEALAAIFGEELENLSPDAFQIKVALQGGKSLMLLVSLPPEYPSRHPPLCEVQADWLSGEEESFILDHLGSMFVPGSVVVYEWAEWLRGVRLPL
;
A
#
# COMPACT_ATOMS: atom_id res chain seq x y z
N HIS A 1 15.84 -18.13 -47.02
CA HIS A 1 14.53 -18.17 -46.33
C HIS A 1 14.80 -18.62 -44.89
N TRP A 2 15.33 -17.72 -44.06
CA TRP A 2 15.55 -17.96 -42.63
C TRP A 2 14.36 -17.34 -41.90
N ARG A 3 13.58 -18.16 -41.19
CA ARG A 3 12.37 -17.73 -40.50
C ARG A 3 12.76 -17.28 -39.09
N GLU A 4 12.33 -16.07 -38.78
CA GLU A 4 12.47 -15.32 -37.53
C GLU A 4 12.52 -16.21 -36.27
N GLY A 5 13.57 -16.00 -35.48
CA GLY A 5 13.73 -16.58 -34.15
C GLY A 5 12.70 -15.99 -33.20
N ASN A 6 11.96 -16.89 -32.56
CA ASN A 6 11.15 -16.62 -31.38
C ASN A 6 12.09 -16.14 -30.26
N ARG A 7 12.30 -14.82 -30.15
CA ARG A 7 12.84 -14.21 -28.94
C ARG A 7 11.76 -14.36 -27.87
N GLY A 8 11.81 -15.49 -27.15
CA GLY A 8 11.18 -15.60 -25.85
C GLY A 8 11.69 -14.43 -25.03
N ALA A 9 10.78 -13.55 -24.64
CA ALA A 9 11.06 -12.49 -23.69
C ALA A 9 11.59 -13.17 -22.43
N CYS A 10 12.88 -12.99 -22.16
CA CYS A 10 13.41 -13.23 -20.83
C CYS A 10 12.62 -12.25 -19.93
N PRO A 11 11.88 -12.71 -18.91
CA PRO A 11 11.38 -11.78 -17.91
C PRO A 11 12.60 -11.04 -17.35
N ASP A 12 12.54 -9.72 -17.37
CA ASP A 12 13.56 -8.86 -16.79
C ASP A 12 13.80 -9.31 -15.34
N ALA A 13 15.04 -9.24 -14.85
CA ALA A 13 15.37 -9.75 -13.51
C ALA A 13 14.51 -9.12 -12.40
N THR A 14 13.96 -7.93 -12.65
CA THR A 14 12.96 -7.27 -11.80
C THR A 14 11.63 -8.03 -11.71
N ASP A 15 11.15 -8.63 -12.81
CA ASP A 15 9.87 -9.36 -12.87
C ASP A 15 9.86 -10.63 -12.00
N LEU A 16 10.99 -11.35 -11.95
CA LEU A 16 11.14 -12.54 -11.11
C LEU A 16 11.21 -12.21 -9.61
N ILE A 17 11.75 -11.04 -9.25
CA ILE A 17 11.82 -10.55 -7.87
C ILE A 17 10.41 -10.16 -7.40
N PHE A 18 9.66 -9.40 -8.21
CA PHE A 18 8.26 -9.07 -7.93
C PHE A 18 7.38 -10.31 -7.77
N GLN A 19 7.56 -11.32 -8.62
CA GLN A 19 6.80 -12.57 -8.55
C GLN A 19 7.13 -13.38 -7.29
N ALA A 20 8.41 -13.38 -6.86
CA ALA A 20 8.83 -14.05 -5.64
C ALA A 20 8.29 -13.35 -4.36
N LEU A 21 8.19 -12.02 -4.35
CA LEU A 21 7.65 -11.25 -3.22
C LEU A 21 6.14 -11.34 -3.10
N LEU A 22 5.43 -11.36 -4.23
CA LEU A 22 3.99 -11.62 -4.24
C LEU A 22 3.69 -13.02 -3.65
N LEU A 23 4.53 -14.01 -3.97
CA LEU A 23 4.46 -15.37 -3.40
C LEU A 23 4.87 -15.43 -1.91
N ALA A 24 5.83 -14.61 -1.47
CA ALA A 24 6.26 -14.54 -0.08
C ALA A 24 5.23 -13.82 0.81
N SER A 25 4.59 -12.76 0.32
CA SER A 25 3.52 -12.04 1.02
C SER A 25 2.25 -12.89 1.17
N LEU A 26 1.96 -13.78 0.20
CA LEU A 26 0.89 -14.79 0.37
C LEU A 26 1.19 -15.82 1.48
N HIS A 27 2.46 -16.08 1.82
CA HIS A 27 2.83 -17.04 2.87
C HIS A 27 2.94 -16.45 4.28
N ALA A 28 3.12 -15.13 4.42
CA ALA A 28 3.18 -14.49 5.73
C ALA A 28 1.81 -14.36 6.43
N HIS A 29 0.71 -14.73 5.77
CA HIS A 29 -0.67 -14.57 6.24
C HIS A 29 -1.18 -15.67 7.18
N PHE A 30 -0.29 -16.37 7.91
CA PHE A 30 -0.72 -17.34 8.92
C PHE A 30 0.15 -17.29 10.19
N HIS A 31 -0.11 -16.29 11.03
CA HIS A 31 0.18 -16.42 12.45
C HIS A 31 -1.10 -16.08 13.24
N PRO A 32 -1.80 -17.09 13.81
CA PRO A 32 -3.00 -16.85 14.58
C PRO A 32 -2.59 -16.33 15.97
N GLN A 33 -2.81 -15.05 16.24
CA GLN A 33 -2.84 -14.59 17.63
C GLN A 33 -4.22 -14.88 18.23
N ALA A 34 -4.20 -15.64 19.32
CA ALA A 34 -5.32 -16.08 20.11
C ALA A 34 -6.11 -14.91 20.76
N PRO A 35 -7.39 -15.12 21.09
CA PRO A 35 -8.26 -14.07 21.63
C PRO A 35 -8.01 -13.86 23.13
N GLN A 36 -7.72 -12.62 23.51
CA GLN A 36 -7.81 -12.17 24.90
C GLN A 36 -9.19 -11.52 25.09
N GLY A 37 -9.95 -12.02 26.06
CA GLY A 37 -11.34 -11.66 26.27
C GLY A 37 -11.57 -10.21 26.72
N CYS A 38 -12.75 -9.70 26.37
CA CYS A 38 -13.36 -8.56 27.05
C CYS A 38 -14.70 -8.99 27.63
N SER A 39 -14.71 -9.05 28.96
CA SER A 39 -15.88 -9.00 29.82
C SER A 39 -16.57 -7.63 29.70
N TRP A 40 -17.85 -7.59 30.12
CA TRP A 40 -18.78 -6.44 30.17
C TRP A 40 -19.59 -6.28 28.87
N CYS A 41 -20.87 -6.63 28.80
CA CYS A 41 -21.97 -6.04 29.56
C CYS A 41 -23.09 -7.03 29.92
N THR A 42 -23.56 -6.92 31.16
CA THR A 42 -24.81 -7.51 31.68
C THR A 42 -25.96 -6.49 31.56
N VAL A 43 -27.19 -7.01 31.44
CA VAL A 43 -28.51 -6.33 31.50
C VAL A 43 -28.89 -5.61 30.20
N ALA A 44 -29.99 -5.95 29.52
CA ALA A 44 -31.34 -5.86 30.05
C ALA A 44 -32.32 -6.90 29.50
N ARG A 45 -33.28 -7.22 30.36
CA ARG A 45 -34.43 -8.11 30.17
C ARG A 45 -35.65 -7.26 29.81
N CYS A 46 -36.29 -7.54 28.68
CA CYS A 46 -37.69 -7.19 28.37
C CYS A 46 -38.08 -8.07 27.15
N GLY A 47 -39.10 -8.92 27.14
CA GLY A 47 -40.39 -8.89 27.82
C GLY A 47 -41.49 -8.83 26.77
N SER A 48 -41.96 -10.00 26.32
CA SER A 48 -43.26 -10.32 25.69
C SER A 48 -43.75 -9.60 24.40
N VAL A 49 -43.94 -10.45 23.38
CA VAL A 49 -45.03 -10.52 22.37
C VAL A 49 -46.12 -9.46 22.43
N CYS A 50 -46.39 -8.81 21.29
CA CYS A 50 -47.72 -8.44 20.80
C CYS A 50 -47.75 -8.41 19.26
N SER A 51 -48.69 -9.13 18.67
CA SER A 51 -48.94 -9.25 17.23
C SER A 51 -49.69 -8.06 16.63
N SER A 52 -49.58 -7.93 15.30
CA SER A 52 -50.60 -7.43 14.35
C SER A 52 -50.64 -5.94 13.98
N ARG A 53 -50.19 -5.70 12.73
CA ARG A 53 -50.89 -5.02 11.60
C ARG A 53 -51.12 -3.49 11.64
N ALA A 54 -50.72 -2.89 10.50
CA ALA A 54 -51.32 -1.75 9.79
C ALA A 54 -50.48 -0.46 9.68
N SER A 55 -50.07 -0.20 8.43
CA SER A 55 -50.27 1.07 7.70
C SER A 55 -49.23 2.21 7.78
N THR A 56 -48.42 2.25 6.70
CA THR A 56 -48.04 3.42 5.85
C THR A 56 -47.17 4.55 6.43
N PRO A 57 -46.45 5.30 5.57
CA PRO A 57 -45.00 5.47 5.74
C PRO A 57 -44.65 6.91 6.15
N CYS A 58 -43.80 7.07 7.15
CA CYS A 58 -43.09 8.33 7.29
C CYS A 58 -42.04 8.40 6.16
N ALA A 59 -42.42 9.03 5.06
CA ALA A 59 -41.49 9.58 4.08
C ALA A 59 -40.68 10.69 4.76
N ARG A 60 -39.72 10.30 5.60
CA ARG A 60 -38.56 11.12 5.91
C ARG A 60 -37.58 10.77 4.81
N ARG A 61 -37.54 11.60 3.77
CA ARG A 61 -36.46 11.55 2.79
C ARG A 61 -35.22 11.99 3.56
N ASP A 62 -34.59 11.00 4.18
CA ASP A 62 -33.30 11.10 4.80
C ASP A 62 -32.38 11.72 3.74
N GLN A 63 -31.82 12.87 4.09
CA GLN A 63 -30.66 13.38 3.40
C GLN A 63 -29.53 12.40 3.73
N GLY A 64 -29.48 11.31 2.97
CA GLY A 64 -28.29 10.47 2.87
C GLY A 64 -27.22 11.27 2.14
N GLY A 65 -26.67 12.28 2.82
CA GLY A 65 -25.28 12.62 2.64
C GLY A 65 -24.50 11.40 3.08
N LEU A 66 -24.39 10.42 2.19
CA LEU A 66 -23.39 9.39 2.29
C LEU A 66 -22.08 10.17 2.39
N GLY A 67 -21.46 10.12 3.57
CA GLY A 67 -20.12 10.62 3.72
C GLY A 67 -19.31 10.01 2.59
N VAL A 68 -18.81 10.85 1.70
CA VAL A 68 -17.83 10.43 0.71
C VAL A 68 -16.58 10.14 1.53
N GLY A 69 -16.54 8.94 2.13
CA GLY A 69 -15.26 8.31 2.39
C GLY A 69 -14.67 8.14 1.00
N MET A 70 -13.61 8.88 0.72
CA MET A 70 -12.78 8.61 -0.44
C MET A 70 -12.41 7.13 -0.34
N ASP A 71 -12.81 6.30 -1.31
CA ASP A 71 -12.49 4.88 -1.25
C ASP A 71 -10.97 4.71 -1.45
N ASP A 72 -10.37 3.63 -0.95
CA ASP A 72 -8.92 3.36 -1.05
C ASP A 72 -8.37 3.54 -2.48
N ALA A 73 -9.18 3.18 -3.48
CA ALA A 73 -8.86 3.33 -4.90
C ALA A 73 -8.70 4.79 -5.33
N ASP A 74 -9.58 5.66 -4.86
CA ASP A 74 -9.54 7.08 -5.19
C ASP A 74 -8.34 7.77 -4.49
N GLU A 75 -8.02 7.39 -3.24
CA GLU A 75 -6.85 7.91 -2.52
C GLU A 75 -5.54 7.49 -3.19
N ARG A 76 -5.45 6.23 -3.64
CA ARG A 76 -4.32 5.72 -4.43
C ARG A 76 -4.12 6.48 -5.72
N GLU A 77 -5.20 6.74 -6.45
CA GLU A 77 -5.14 7.48 -7.72
C GLU A 77 -4.63 8.91 -7.48
N GLN A 78 -5.19 9.60 -6.48
CA GLN A 78 -4.76 10.96 -6.12
C GLN A 78 -3.30 11.02 -5.69
N GLU A 79 -2.84 10.06 -4.89
CA GLU A 79 -1.43 9.98 -4.51
C GLU A 79 -0.54 9.79 -5.74
N LEU A 80 -0.90 8.89 -6.66
CA LEU A 80 -0.11 8.63 -7.86
C LEU A 80 -0.06 9.86 -8.78
N GLU A 81 -1.18 10.56 -8.97
CA GLU A 81 -1.23 11.82 -9.73
C GLU A 81 -0.35 12.90 -9.08
N ALA A 82 -0.39 13.02 -7.75
CA ALA A 82 0.45 13.96 -7.01
C ALA A 82 1.94 13.61 -7.12
N LEU A 83 2.30 12.33 -6.97
CA LEU A 83 3.68 11.85 -7.12
C LEU A 83 4.19 12.09 -8.55
N ALA A 84 3.37 11.81 -9.57
CA ALA A 84 3.73 12.08 -10.96
C ALA A 84 3.94 13.58 -11.22
N ALA A 85 3.17 14.46 -10.58
CA ALA A 85 3.37 15.90 -10.68
C ALA A 85 4.65 16.40 -9.97
N ILE A 86 5.04 15.77 -8.86
CA ILE A 86 6.22 16.14 -8.07
C ILE A 86 7.51 15.60 -8.68
N PHE A 87 7.53 14.31 -9.01
CA PHE A 87 8.72 13.60 -9.47
C PHE A 87 8.84 13.58 -11.00
N GLY A 88 7.75 13.76 -11.74
CA GLY A 88 7.76 13.91 -13.19
C GLY A 88 8.54 12.79 -13.88
N GLU A 89 9.72 13.14 -14.41
CA GLU A 89 10.62 12.22 -15.13
C GLU A 89 11.40 11.25 -14.22
N GLU A 90 11.45 11.50 -12.91
CA GLU A 90 12.09 10.63 -11.92
C GLU A 90 11.20 9.43 -11.50
N LEU A 91 9.91 9.47 -11.85
CA LEU A 91 8.93 8.42 -11.59
C LEU A 91 8.64 7.65 -12.88
N GLU A 92 8.78 6.33 -12.82
CA GLU A 92 8.44 5.43 -13.92
C GLU A 92 7.36 4.44 -13.48
N ASN A 93 6.26 4.39 -14.23
CA ASN A 93 5.18 3.43 -13.98
C ASN A 93 5.54 2.06 -14.54
N LEU A 94 5.61 1.05 -13.67
CA LEU A 94 5.85 -0.34 -14.05
C LEU A 94 4.53 -1.07 -14.33
N SER A 95 3.46 -0.69 -13.64
CA SER A 95 2.12 -1.27 -13.68
C SER A 95 1.11 -0.25 -13.14
N PRO A 96 -0.21 -0.45 -13.29
CA PRO A 96 -1.21 0.48 -12.74
C PRO A 96 -1.09 0.67 -11.23
N ASP A 97 -0.66 -0.37 -10.52
CA ASP A 97 -0.52 -0.38 -9.07
C ASP A 97 0.95 -0.46 -8.62
N ALA A 98 1.92 -0.32 -9.53
CA ALA A 98 3.34 -0.36 -9.18
C ALA A 98 4.19 0.60 -10.00
N PHE A 99 5.12 1.27 -9.35
CA PHE A 99 5.99 2.27 -9.95
C PHE A 99 7.33 2.29 -9.24
N GLN A 100 8.29 2.95 -9.86
CA GLN A 100 9.60 3.18 -9.27
C GLN A 100 9.95 4.66 -9.29
N ILE A 101 10.61 5.12 -8.23
CA ILE A 101 11.07 6.50 -8.09
C ILE A 101 12.58 6.48 -7.94
N LYS A 102 13.29 7.21 -8.80
CA LYS A 102 14.71 7.44 -8.64
C LYS A 102 14.94 8.53 -7.60
N VAL A 103 15.55 8.17 -6.47
CA VAL A 103 15.81 9.10 -5.37
C VAL A 103 17.31 9.41 -5.28
N ALA A 104 17.66 10.68 -5.39
CA ALA A 104 19.02 11.16 -5.12
C ALA A 104 19.21 11.41 -3.61
N LEU A 105 20.20 10.75 -3.02
CA LEU A 105 20.57 10.85 -1.62
C LEU A 105 21.54 12.02 -1.35
N GLN A 106 21.62 12.41 -0.08
CA GLN A 106 22.71 13.27 0.41
C GLN A 106 24.06 12.60 0.15
N GLY A 107 24.92 13.27 -0.64
CA GLY A 107 26.24 12.76 -1.01
C GLY A 107 26.39 12.32 -2.47
N GLY A 108 25.39 12.58 -3.32
CA GLY A 108 25.50 12.41 -4.78
C GLY A 108 25.30 10.97 -5.27
N LYS A 109 24.87 10.06 -4.39
CA LYS A 109 24.42 8.72 -4.74
C LYS A 109 22.93 8.74 -5.06
N SER A 110 22.47 7.80 -5.87
CA SER A 110 21.03 7.59 -6.11
C SER A 110 20.66 6.14 -5.83
N LEU A 111 19.41 5.92 -5.43
CA LEU A 111 18.78 4.61 -5.35
C LEU A 111 17.44 4.62 -6.09
N MET A 112 16.95 3.43 -6.42
CA MET A 112 15.61 3.22 -6.95
C MET A 112 14.72 2.75 -5.81
N LEU A 113 13.63 3.46 -5.54
CA LEU A 113 12.56 3.04 -4.65
C LEU A 113 11.46 2.42 -5.50
N LEU A 114 11.27 1.11 -5.40
CA LEU A 114 10.22 0.38 -6.09
C LEU A 114 9.03 0.24 -5.13
N VAL A 115 7.84 0.59 -5.58
CA VAL A 115 6.62 0.59 -4.76
C VAL A 115 5.50 -0.13 -5.50
N SER A 116 4.74 -0.94 -4.76
CA SER A 116 3.45 -1.45 -5.23
C SER A 116 2.35 -1.22 -4.18
N LEU A 117 1.20 -0.76 -4.66
CA LEU A 117 0.05 -0.36 -3.86
C LEU A 117 -0.96 -1.51 -3.84
N PRO A 118 -1.17 -2.19 -2.71
CA PRO A 118 -2.22 -3.20 -2.61
C PRO A 118 -3.62 -2.56 -2.68
N PRO A 119 -4.67 -3.31 -3.03
CA PRO A 119 -6.01 -2.76 -3.18
C PRO A 119 -6.60 -2.21 -1.87
N GLU A 120 -6.13 -2.67 -0.71
CA GLU A 120 -6.55 -2.21 0.62
C GLU A 120 -5.66 -1.10 1.23
N TYR A 121 -4.75 -0.52 0.44
CA TYR A 121 -4.02 0.69 0.81
C TYR A 121 -4.81 1.93 0.35
N PRO A 122 -4.89 3.01 1.16
CA PRO A 122 -4.18 3.22 2.42
C PRO A 122 -4.87 2.72 3.70
N SER A 123 -6.12 2.26 3.65
CA SER A 123 -6.93 1.99 4.85
C SER A 123 -6.39 0.91 5.78
N ARG A 124 -5.78 -0.17 5.27
CA ARG A 124 -5.43 -1.35 6.08
C ARG A 124 -4.00 -1.83 5.94
N HIS A 125 -3.47 -1.84 4.73
CA HIS A 125 -2.16 -2.43 4.44
C HIS A 125 -1.19 -1.36 3.94
N PRO A 126 0.09 -1.40 4.35
CA PRO A 126 1.11 -0.51 3.81
C PRO A 126 1.38 -0.83 2.34
N PRO A 127 1.97 0.10 1.58
CA PRO A 127 2.57 -0.22 0.29
C PRO A 127 3.68 -1.25 0.48
N LEU A 128 3.87 -2.12 -0.51
CA LEU A 128 5.04 -2.97 -0.57
C LEU A 128 6.17 -2.17 -1.22
N CYS A 129 7.33 -2.09 -0.58
CA CYS A 129 8.47 -1.36 -1.11
C CYS A 129 9.74 -2.21 -1.16
N GLU A 130 10.60 -1.87 -2.12
CA GLU A 130 11.96 -2.35 -2.23
C GLU A 130 12.90 -1.19 -2.58
N VAL A 131 14.17 -1.32 -2.23
CA VAL A 131 15.20 -0.35 -2.61
C VAL A 131 16.31 -1.05 -3.37
N GLN A 132 16.75 -0.46 -4.48
CA GLN A 132 17.79 -1.02 -5.33
C GLN A 132 18.89 0.01 -5.60
N ALA A 133 20.13 -0.38 -5.34
CA ALA A 133 21.33 0.41 -5.65
C ALA A 133 22.58 -0.47 -5.62
N ASP A 134 23.50 -0.27 -6.57
CA ASP A 134 24.76 -1.05 -6.67
C ASP A 134 25.70 -0.87 -5.46
N TRP A 135 25.51 0.21 -4.70
CA TRP A 135 26.34 0.56 -3.56
C TRP A 135 25.70 0.21 -2.22
N LEU A 136 24.44 -0.25 -2.22
CA LEU A 136 23.67 -0.53 -1.00
C LEU A 136 24.01 -1.94 -0.49
N SER A 137 24.38 -2.04 0.78
CA SER A 137 24.52 -3.32 1.45
C SER A 137 23.17 -3.84 1.93
N GLY A 138 23.04 -5.15 2.11
CA GLY A 138 21.80 -5.75 2.63
C GLY A 138 21.43 -5.26 4.04
N GLU A 139 22.40 -4.81 4.84
CA GLU A 139 22.15 -4.22 6.16
C GLU A 139 21.52 -2.82 6.04
N GLU A 140 22.03 -1.98 5.12
CA GLU A 140 21.45 -0.67 4.85
C GLU A 140 20.07 -0.78 4.20
N GLU A 141 19.88 -1.72 3.28
CA GLU A 141 18.58 -2.05 2.68
C GLU A 141 17.56 -2.42 3.76
N SER A 142 17.89 -3.37 4.63
CA SER A 142 17.00 -3.78 5.71
C SER A 142 16.69 -2.64 6.68
N PHE A 143 17.65 -1.78 6.97
CA PHE A 143 17.44 -0.59 7.81
C PHE A 143 16.47 0.40 7.17
N ILE A 144 16.62 0.66 5.87
CA ILE A 144 15.71 1.52 5.12
C ILE A 144 14.31 0.94 5.13
N LEU A 145 14.14 -0.33 4.74
CA LEU A 145 12.81 -0.97 4.62
C LEU A 145 12.08 -1.04 5.96
N ASP A 146 12.79 -1.35 7.05
CA ASP A 146 12.22 -1.33 8.41
C ASP A 146 11.73 0.08 8.78
N HIS A 147 12.53 1.10 8.47
CA HIS A 147 12.15 2.48 8.75
C HIS A 147 10.98 2.96 7.88
N LEU A 148 10.98 2.66 6.57
CA LEU A 148 9.87 2.98 5.67
C LEU A 148 8.56 2.33 6.17
N GLY A 149 8.61 1.05 6.54
CA GLY A 149 7.47 0.34 7.12
C GLY A 149 6.96 0.97 8.42
N SER A 150 7.87 1.50 9.25
CA SER A 150 7.50 2.19 10.51
C SER A 150 6.81 3.54 10.31
N MET A 151 6.97 4.18 9.15
CA MET A 151 6.36 5.49 8.86
C MET A 151 4.88 5.36 8.44
N PHE A 152 4.42 4.16 8.06
CA PHE A 152 3.04 3.97 7.62
C PHE A 152 2.04 4.01 8.77
N VAL A 153 0.95 4.75 8.57
CA VAL A 153 -0.21 4.78 9.47
C VAL A 153 -1.45 4.41 8.64
N PRO A 154 -2.26 3.41 9.08
CA PRO A 154 -3.47 3.03 8.36
C PRO A 154 -4.44 4.20 8.16
N GLY A 155 -4.96 4.35 6.95
CA GLY A 155 -5.81 5.47 6.52
C GLY A 155 -5.03 6.73 6.15
N SER A 156 -3.74 6.61 5.85
CA SER A 156 -2.92 7.72 5.36
C SER A 156 -1.96 7.26 4.27
N VAL A 157 -1.80 8.11 3.26
CA VAL A 157 -0.82 7.94 2.21
C VAL A 157 0.60 8.24 2.73
N VAL A 158 1.63 7.58 2.20
CA VAL A 158 2.98 7.60 2.82
C VAL A 158 4.15 7.62 1.81
N VAL A 159 3.89 7.44 0.51
CA VAL A 159 4.98 7.21 -0.46
C VAL A 159 5.81 8.48 -0.67
N TYR A 160 5.18 9.65 -0.61
CA TYR A 160 5.89 10.92 -0.68
C TYR A 160 6.85 11.09 0.52
N GLU A 161 6.38 10.81 1.74
CA GLU A 161 7.20 10.85 2.95
C GLU A 161 8.41 9.93 2.85
N TRP A 162 8.24 8.73 2.28
CA TRP A 162 9.35 7.81 2.04
C TRP A 162 10.41 8.42 1.13
N ALA A 163 10.01 8.96 -0.01
CA ALA A 163 10.94 9.57 -0.97
C ALA A 163 11.69 10.76 -0.36
N GLU A 164 11.00 11.62 0.39
CA GLU A 164 11.62 12.77 1.06
C GLU A 164 12.55 12.35 2.20
N TRP A 165 12.17 11.34 2.98
CA TRP A 165 13.05 10.80 4.02
C TRP A 165 14.33 10.23 3.40
N LEU A 166 14.22 9.47 2.31
CA LEU A 166 15.36 8.95 1.56
C LEU A 166 16.25 10.09 1.05
N ARG A 167 15.69 11.18 0.53
CA ARG A 167 16.50 12.35 0.13
C ARG A 167 17.29 12.95 1.29
N GLY A 168 16.79 12.85 2.53
CA GLY A 168 17.44 13.37 3.74
C GLY A 168 18.37 12.39 4.45
N VAL A 169 18.24 11.08 4.20
CA VAL A 169 18.99 10.07 4.96
C VAL A 169 20.48 10.13 4.63
N ARG A 170 21.30 10.04 5.68
CA ARG A 170 22.74 9.81 5.57
C ARG A 170 23.06 8.43 6.10
N LEU A 171 23.24 7.49 5.18
CA LEU A 171 23.67 6.14 5.53
C LEU A 171 25.16 6.15 5.92
N PRO A 172 25.56 5.38 6.94
CA PRO A 172 26.96 5.22 7.30
C PRO A 172 27.66 4.37 6.22
N LEU A 173 28.27 5.05 5.25
CA LEU A 173 29.12 4.45 4.23
C LEU A 173 30.49 4.05 4.79
#